data_AF-Q58212-F1
#
_entry.id   AF-Q58212-F1
#
_cell.length_a   1.000
_cell.length_b   1.000
_cell.length_c   1.000
_cell.angle_alpha   90.00
_cell.angle_beta   90.00
_cell.angle_gamma   90.00
#
_symmetry.space_group_name_H-M   'P 1'
#
loop_
_entity.id
_entity.type
_entity.pdbx_description
1 polymer ?
#
loop_
_entity_poly.entity_id
_entity_poly.type
_entity_poly.pdbx_seq_one_letter_code
_entity_poly.pdbx_strand_id
1 'polypeptide(L)'
;MAEIVVHCEDKAGKEIYTKVIQTALEDLLLGKSIIRVEFIAKEKEPYFILGVLPKHTRRAIKLRDFAEIVEQKKEGGKIIYKLKITDETYLPHLLKKIHVIDQPSRFEVVTDSDIDLDMEVYDAGKDFIDKVMDFMGRVFPEGMRIKNTYIDKAIVCIASERPLKDEEIEEALKLKDKLEKMNTAGYY
;
A
#
# COMPACT_ATOMS: atom_id res chain seq x y z
N MET A 1 7.18 10.85 9.04
CA MET A 1 6.24 11.38 8.03
C MET A 1 6.91 11.23 6.67
N ALA A 2 6.16 11.01 5.60
CA ALA A 2 6.74 10.92 4.25
C ALA A 2 7.44 12.23 3.86
N GLU A 3 8.61 12.14 3.23
CA GLU A 3 9.25 13.28 2.57
C GLU A 3 8.46 13.65 1.32
N ILE A 4 8.08 14.92 1.15
CA ILE A 4 7.31 15.39 -0.01
C ILE A 4 8.18 16.34 -0.82
N VAL A 5 8.38 16.01 -2.10
CA VAL A 5 9.15 16.84 -3.03
C VAL A 5 8.30 17.16 -4.24
N VAL A 6 8.13 18.47 -4.51
CA VAL A 6 7.35 18.96 -5.64
C VAL A 6 8.22 19.78 -6.57
N HIS A 7 8.26 19.35 -7.84
CA HIS A 7 8.93 20.00 -8.95
C HIS A 7 7.88 20.67 -9.85
N CYS A 8 7.75 21.99 -9.75
CA CYS A 8 6.85 22.83 -10.54
C CYS A 8 7.61 24.11 -10.91
N GLU A 9 7.44 24.62 -12.13
CA GLU A 9 8.05 25.90 -12.53
C GLU A 9 7.34 27.06 -11.81
N ASP A 10 6.01 27.02 -11.71
CA ASP A 10 5.23 27.98 -10.93
C ASP A 10 5.34 27.75 -9.41
N LYS A 11 5.67 28.82 -8.68
CA LYS A 11 5.79 28.79 -7.21
C LYS A 11 4.43 28.58 -6.54
N ALA A 12 3.36 29.20 -7.06
CA ALA A 12 2.03 29.04 -6.48
C ALA A 12 1.53 27.60 -6.67
N GLY A 13 1.70 27.04 -7.88
CA GLY A 13 1.45 25.64 -8.18
C GLY A 13 2.20 24.69 -7.24
N LYS A 14 3.50 24.93 -7.00
CA LYS A 14 4.29 24.14 -6.04
C LYS A 14 3.65 24.11 -4.64
N GLU A 15 3.23 25.26 -4.12
CA GLU A 15 2.61 25.35 -2.78
C GLU A 15 1.25 24.64 -2.75
N ILE A 16 0.45 24.78 -3.80
CA ILE A 16 -0.86 24.11 -3.94
C ILE A 16 -0.67 22.59 -3.96
N TYR A 17 0.15 22.05 -4.85
CA TYR A 17 0.36 20.60 -4.95
C TYR A 17 0.98 20.02 -3.69
N THR A 18 1.86 20.76 -3.01
CA THR A 18 2.41 20.32 -1.72
C THR A 18 1.30 20.12 -0.70
N LYS A 19 0.35 21.07 -0.59
CA LYS A 19 -0.80 20.94 0.32
C LYS A 19 -1.75 19.81 -0.10
N VAL A 20 -2.06 19.70 -1.40
CA VAL A 20 -2.92 18.61 -1.92
C VAL A 20 -2.32 17.24 -1.56
N ILE A 21 -1.01 17.06 -1.77
CA ILE A 21 -0.31 15.82 -1.40
C ILE A 21 -0.36 15.58 0.11
N GLN A 22 -0.11 16.61 0.93
CA GLN A 22 -0.18 16.50 2.40
C GLN A 22 -1.56 16.05 2.86
N THR A 23 -2.62 16.74 2.42
CA THR A 23 -4.01 16.40 2.76
C THR A 23 -4.38 15.00 2.31
N ALA A 24 -4.05 14.62 1.07
CA ALA A 24 -4.38 13.28 0.56
C ALA A 24 -3.63 12.16 1.31
N LEU A 25 -2.39 12.40 1.77
CA LEU A 25 -1.65 11.46 2.61
C LEU A 25 -2.27 11.29 4.00
N GLU A 26 -2.79 12.36 4.57
CA GLU A 26 -3.46 12.36 5.88
C GLU A 26 -4.82 11.67 5.82
N ASP A 27 -5.65 12.02 4.84
CA ASP A 27 -6.99 11.45 4.63
C ASP A 27 -6.93 9.91 4.43
N LEU A 28 -5.90 9.42 3.75
CA LEU A 28 -5.72 8.01 3.45
C LEU A 28 -4.82 7.28 4.47
N LEU A 29 -4.37 7.98 5.51
CA LEU A 29 -3.49 7.44 6.57
C LEU A 29 -2.18 6.83 6.03
N LEU A 30 -1.69 7.32 4.89
CA LEU A 30 -0.52 6.79 4.20
C LEU A 30 0.81 7.36 4.71
N GLY A 31 0.79 8.48 5.43
CA GLY A 31 2.00 9.23 5.82
C GLY A 31 3.01 8.47 6.69
N LYS A 32 2.62 7.36 7.32
CA LYS A 32 3.52 6.47 8.07
C LYS A 32 4.07 5.31 7.23
N SER A 33 3.40 4.95 6.14
CA SER A 33 3.72 3.80 5.29
C SER A 33 4.55 4.18 4.06
N ILE A 34 4.77 5.47 3.83
CA ILE A 34 5.53 6.01 2.71
C ILE A 34 6.80 6.68 3.23
N ILE A 35 7.91 6.43 2.54
CA ILE A 35 9.20 7.10 2.77
C ILE A 35 9.21 8.45 2.08
N ARG A 36 8.86 8.47 0.78
CA ARG A 36 8.96 9.64 -0.07
C ARG A 36 7.83 9.69 -1.10
N VAL A 37 7.34 10.89 -1.35
CA VAL A 37 6.48 11.24 -2.49
C VAL A 37 7.20 12.29 -3.32
N GLU A 38 7.31 12.04 -4.61
CA GLU A 38 7.91 13.00 -5.55
C GLU A 38 6.92 13.29 -6.68
N PHE A 39 6.54 14.56 -6.82
CA PHE A 39 5.60 15.03 -7.83
C PHE A 39 6.31 15.99 -8.80
N ILE A 40 6.10 15.77 -10.08
CA ILE A 40 6.66 16.57 -11.18
C ILE A 40 5.50 17.09 -12.02
N ALA A 41 5.36 18.41 -12.09
CA ALA A 41 4.41 19.11 -12.93
C ALA A 41 5.15 19.79 -14.09
N LYS A 42 4.76 19.46 -15.32
CA LYS A 42 5.33 20.06 -16.54
C LYS A 42 4.24 20.92 -17.19
N GLU A 43 4.39 22.23 -17.08
CA GLU A 43 3.36 23.17 -17.55
C GLU A 43 3.43 23.39 -19.07
N LYS A 44 4.64 23.40 -19.65
CA LYS A 44 4.85 23.64 -21.09
C LYS A 44 4.32 22.52 -21.97
N GLU A 45 4.41 21.29 -21.48
CA GLU A 45 3.93 20.08 -22.11
C GLU A 45 3.13 19.36 -21.02
N PRO A 46 1.78 19.43 -21.03
CA PRO A 46 0.94 19.15 -19.87
C PRO A 46 0.90 17.65 -19.54
N TYR A 47 1.93 17.20 -18.82
CA TYR A 47 1.97 15.90 -18.15
C TYR A 47 2.49 16.04 -16.73
N PHE A 48 2.09 15.08 -15.91
CA PHE A 48 2.38 15.04 -14.48
C PHE A 48 2.93 13.67 -14.13
N ILE A 49 3.95 13.62 -13.28
CA ILE A 49 4.52 12.37 -12.77
C ILE A 49 4.41 12.38 -11.27
N LEU A 50 3.86 11.31 -10.70
CA LEU A 50 3.78 11.10 -9.26
C LEU A 50 4.44 9.78 -8.91
N GLY A 51 5.53 9.86 -8.15
CA GLY A 51 6.25 8.73 -7.61
C GLY A 51 6.04 8.59 -6.10
N VAL A 52 5.80 7.36 -5.66
CA VAL A 52 5.63 6.99 -4.26
C VAL A 52 6.63 5.89 -3.94
N LEU A 53 7.43 6.10 -2.90
CA LEU A 53 8.33 5.11 -2.34
C LEU A 53 7.76 4.58 -1.02
N PRO A 54 7.22 3.34 -0.99
CA PRO A 54 6.69 2.72 0.20
C PRO A 54 7.80 2.35 1.20
N LYS A 55 7.45 2.28 2.48
CA LYS A 55 8.21 1.50 3.46
C LYS A 55 8.08 0.02 3.13
N HIS A 56 9.03 -0.79 3.61
CA HIS A 56 9.24 -2.18 3.21
C HIS A 56 8.17 -3.20 3.68
N THR A 57 6.88 -2.87 3.58
CA THR A 57 5.75 -3.66 4.06
C THR A 57 4.84 -4.10 2.91
N ARG A 58 5.33 -5.01 2.07
CA ARG A 58 4.52 -5.74 1.06
C ARG A 58 4.28 -7.20 1.41
N ARG A 59 4.59 -7.63 2.63
CA ARG A 59 4.38 -9.04 2.98
C ARG A 59 2.90 -9.26 3.25
N ALA A 60 2.34 -10.26 2.59
CA ALA A 60 1.08 -10.85 3.01
C ALA A 60 1.18 -11.23 4.49
N ILE A 61 0.15 -10.89 5.24
CA ILE A 61 0.04 -11.22 6.66
C ILE A 61 -0.42 -12.67 6.74
N LYS A 62 0.44 -13.50 7.33
CA LYS A 62 0.16 -14.90 7.59
C LYS A 62 -0.48 -15.08 8.94
N LEU A 63 -1.15 -16.21 9.16
CA LEU A 63 -1.78 -16.50 10.44
C LEU A 63 -0.77 -16.44 11.60
N ARG A 64 0.44 -16.98 11.41
CA ARG A 64 1.53 -16.92 12.39
C ARG A 64 1.97 -15.51 12.80
N ASP A 65 1.65 -14.49 12.00
CA ASP A 65 2.05 -13.12 12.30
C ASP A 65 1.20 -12.50 13.43
N PHE A 66 0.01 -13.06 13.71
CA PHE A 66 -0.93 -12.52 14.70
C PHE A 66 -1.70 -13.58 15.50
N ALA A 67 -1.39 -14.87 15.34
CA ALA A 67 -2.04 -15.95 16.09
C ALA A 67 -1.10 -17.14 16.35
N GLU A 68 -1.38 -17.85 17.44
CA GLU A 68 -0.66 -19.04 17.89
C GLU A 68 -1.67 -20.18 18.15
N ILE A 69 -1.32 -21.41 17.81
CA ILE A 69 -2.12 -22.59 18.22
C ILE A 69 -1.77 -22.91 19.67
N VAL A 70 -2.73 -22.78 20.58
CA VAL A 70 -2.55 -23.09 22.01
C VAL A 70 -3.11 -24.46 22.40
N GLU A 71 -4.04 -25.00 21.62
CA GLU A 71 -4.60 -26.34 21.84
C GLU A 71 -4.96 -26.98 20.51
N GLN A 72 -4.72 -28.28 20.39
CA GLN A 72 -5.15 -29.10 19.27
C GLN A 72 -5.71 -30.41 19.82
N LYS A 73 -6.99 -30.68 19.56
CA LYS A 73 -7.67 -31.91 19.99
C LYS A 73 -8.39 -32.57 18.84
N LYS A 74 -8.44 -33.91 18.82
CA LYS A 74 -9.22 -34.66 17.84
C LYS A 74 -10.57 -35.01 18.43
N GLU A 75 -11.65 -34.52 17.83
CA GLU A 75 -13.02 -34.72 18.30
C GLU A 75 -13.94 -35.01 17.11
N GLY A 76 -14.73 -36.08 17.18
CA GLY A 76 -15.69 -36.42 16.12
C GLY A 76 -15.09 -36.66 14.72
N GLY A 77 -13.81 -37.05 14.64
CA GLY A 77 -13.10 -37.24 13.37
C GLY A 77 -12.50 -35.95 12.77
N LYS A 78 -12.74 -34.79 13.37
CA LYS A 78 -12.13 -33.51 13.00
C LYS A 78 -11.04 -33.12 14.01
N ILE A 79 -10.13 -32.25 13.58
CA ILE A 79 -9.18 -31.61 14.48
C ILE A 79 -9.78 -30.25 14.87
N ILE A 80 -9.90 -30.01 16.17
CA ILE A 80 -10.32 -28.74 16.72
C ILE A 80 -9.08 -27.99 17.18
N TYR A 81 -8.91 -26.78 16.67
CA TYR A 81 -7.83 -25.88 17.03
C TYR A 81 -8.36 -24.79 17.95
N LYS A 82 -7.62 -24.51 19.02
CA LYS A 82 -7.77 -23.27 19.79
C LYS A 82 -6.64 -22.34 19.42
N LEU A 83 -6.99 -21.19 18.84
CA LEU A 83 -6.07 -20.14 18.45
C LEU A 83 -6.09 -19.05 19.50
N LYS A 84 -4.90 -18.63 19.94
CA LYS A 84 -4.70 -17.39 20.69
C LYS A 84 -4.31 -16.30 19.72
N ILE A 85 -5.08 -15.23 19.68
CA ILE A 85 -4.84 -14.06 18.83
C ILE A 85 -3.96 -13.08 19.60
N THR A 86 -2.83 -12.71 19.02
CA THR A 86 -1.87 -11.76 19.61
C THR A 86 -2.08 -10.34 19.07
N ASP A 87 -2.65 -10.20 17.87
CA ASP A 87 -3.08 -8.92 17.27
C ASP A 87 -4.45 -9.07 16.59
N GLU A 88 -5.46 -8.39 17.11
CA GLU A 88 -6.84 -8.44 16.61
C GLU A 88 -7.03 -7.74 15.25
N THR A 89 -6.04 -6.95 14.79
CA THR A 89 -6.13 -6.15 13.55
C THR A 89 -6.59 -6.97 12.34
N TYR A 90 -6.09 -8.21 12.22
CA TYR A 90 -6.38 -9.09 11.09
C TYR A 90 -7.42 -10.18 11.39
N LEU A 91 -7.93 -10.23 12.62
CA LEU A 91 -8.93 -11.21 13.03
C LEU A 91 -10.19 -11.17 12.15
N PRO A 92 -10.79 -10.01 11.81
CA PRO A 92 -11.93 -9.98 10.90
C PRO A 92 -11.67 -10.59 9.52
N HIS A 93 -10.43 -10.59 9.04
CA HIS A 93 -10.05 -11.23 7.78
C HIS A 93 -9.89 -12.74 7.94
N LEU A 94 -9.36 -13.20 9.08
CA LEU A 94 -9.29 -14.62 9.41
C LEU A 94 -10.69 -15.24 9.52
N LEU A 95 -11.61 -14.60 10.24
CA LEU A 95 -12.96 -15.13 10.47
C LEU A 95 -13.79 -15.26 9.17
N LYS A 96 -13.39 -14.60 8.08
CA LYS A 96 -13.98 -14.80 6.75
C LYS A 96 -13.45 -16.04 6.02
N LYS A 97 -12.32 -16.60 6.47
CA LYS A 97 -11.62 -17.74 5.85
C LYS A 97 -11.81 -19.06 6.59
N ILE A 98 -12.24 -19.02 7.85
CA ILE A 98 -12.41 -20.21 8.71
C ILE A 98 -13.84 -20.29 9.24
N HIS A 99 -14.27 -21.51 9.55
CA HIS A 99 -15.48 -21.78 10.31
C HIS A 99 -15.20 -21.70 11.81
N VAL A 100 -15.90 -20.81 12.51
CA VAL A 100 -15.73 -20.58 13.94
C VAL A 100 -16.74 -21.41 14.72
N ILE A 101 -16.27 -22.29 15.59
CA ILE A 101 -17.11 -23.06 16.52
C ILE A 101 -17.49 -22.19 17.71
N ASP A 102 -16.50 -21.51 18.27
CA ASP A 102 -16.66 -20.67 19.46
C ASP A 102 -15.61 -19.56 19.45
N GLN A 103 -15.91 -18.45 20.11
CA GLN A 103 -15.00 -17.33 20.29
C GLN A 103 -15.08 -16.86 21.75
N PRO A 104 -14.39 -17.57 22.68
CA PRO A 104 -14.51 -17.30 24.11
C PRO A 104 -14.15 -15.87 24.51
N SER A 105 -13.25 -15.24 23.75
CA SER A 105 -12.87 -13.84 23.90
C SER A 105 -12.38 -13.28 22.56
N ARG A 106 -12.17 -11.96 22.48
CA ARG A 106 -11.60 -11.35 21.27
C ARG A 106 -10.18 -11.85 20.93
N PHE A 107 -9.50 -12.42 21.92
CA PHE A 107 -8.16 -12.99 21.79
C PHE A 107 -8.14 -14.51 21.62
N GLU A 108 -9.29 -15.17 21.49
CA GLU A 108 -9.38 -16.62 21.38
C GLU A 108 -10.40 -17.05 20.33
N VAL A 109 -9.99 -17.93 19.43
CA VAL A 109 -10.87 -18.53 18.41
C VAL A 109 -10.78 -20.04 18.49
N VAL A 110 -11.93 -20.71 18.51
CA VAL A 110 -12.04 -22.17 18.40
C VAL A 110 -12.61 -22.51 17.04
N THR A 111 -11.94 -23.39 16.31
CA THR A 111 -12.29 -23.71 14.91
C THR A 111 -12.02 -25.19 14.60
N ASP A 112 -12.84 -25.77 13.72
CA ASP A 112 -12.61 -27.08 13.09
C ASP A 112 -12.12 -26.96 11.64
N SER A 113 -11.79 -25.75 11.20
CA SER A 113 -11.14 -25.55 9.91
C SER A 113 -9.71 -26.07 9.97
N ASP A 114 -9.20 -26.53 8.82
CA ASP A 114 -7.79 -26.91 8.72
C ASP A 114 -6.93 -25.65 8.86
N ILE A 115 -6.06 -25.64 9.87
CA ILE A 115 -5.23 -24.48 10.21
C ILE A 115 -3.80 -24.72 9.76
N ASP A 116 -3.37 -23.92 8.79
CA ASP A 116 -1.98 -23.74 8.42
C ASP A 116 -1.49 -22.37 8.90
N LEU A 117 -0.51 -22.36 9.82
CA LEU A 117 0.08 -21.11 10.34
C LEU A 117 0.76 -20.28 9.24
N ASP A 118 1.11 -20.89 8.11
CA ASP A 118 1.69 -20.23 6.94
C ASP A 118 0.63 -19.70 5.96
N MET A 119 -0.67 -19.93 6.19
CA MET A 119 -1.75 -19.43 5.33
C MET A 119 -1.76 -17.91 5.30
N GLU A 120 -1.91 -17.33 4.12
CA GLU A 120 -2.12 -15.89 3.97
C GLU A 120 -3.52 -15.52 4.44
N VAL A 121 -3.61 -14.65 5.44
CA VAL A 121 -4.88 -14.15 5.99
C VAL A 121 -5.26 -12.84 5.31
N TYR A 122 -4.31 -11.93 5.14
CA TYR A 122 -4.56 -10.61 4.58
C TYR A 122 -3.43 -10.16 3.65
N ASP A 123 -3.79 -9.70 2.45
CA ASP A 123 -2.84 -9.11 1.51
C ASP A 123 -2.69 -7.61 1.79
N ALA A 124 -1.82 -7.29 2.75
CA ALA A 124 -1.49 -5.91 3.09
C ALA A 124 -0.84 -5.15 1.92
N GLY A 125 -0.17 -5.87 1.00
CA GLY A 125 0.44 -5.29 -0.18
C GLY A 125 -0.62 -4.74 -1.13
N LYS A 126 -1.67 -5.52 -1.40
CA LYS A 126 -2.78 -5.10 -2.26
C LYS A 126 -3.56 -3.90 -1.70
N ASP A 127 -3.96 -3.94 -0.44
CA ASP A 127 -4.68 -2.80 0.19
C ASP A 127 -3.83 -1.52 0.18
N PHE A 128 -2.53 -1.65 0.42
CA PHE A 128 -1.62 -0.52 0.30
C PHE A 128 -1.56 0.02 -1.13
N ILE A 129 -1.46 -0.84 -2.14
CA ILE A 129 -1.47 -0.41 -3.55
C ILE A 129 -2.78 0.30 -3.88
N ASP A 130 -3.93 -0.26 -3.48
CA ASP A 130 -5.25 0.33 -3.74
C ASP A 130 -5.36 1.74 -3.12
N LYS A 131 -4.87 1.92 -1.89
CA LYS A 131 -4.78 3.24 -1.24
C LYS A 131 -3.83 4.20 -1.95
N VAL A 132 -2.69 3.72 -2.44
CA VAL A 132 -1.77 4.55 -3.24
C VAL A 132 -2.42 4.95 -4.57
N MET A 133 -3.20 4.08 -5.19
CA MET A 133 -3.93 4.41 -6.42
C MET A 133 -5.02 5.47 -6.18
N ASP A 134 -5.77 5.38 -5.06
CA ASP A 134 -6.70 6.45 -4.64
C ASP A 134 -5.95 7.76 -4.39
N PHE A 135 -4.85 7.70 -3.63
CA PHE A 135 -3.97 8.85 -3.41
C PHE A 135 -3.53 9.51 -4.71
N MET A 136 -3.04 8.73 -5.68
CA MET A 136 -2.65 9.25 -6.99
C MET A 136 -3.82 9.89 -7.73
N GLY A 137 -5.02 9.28 -7.67
CA GLY A 137 -6.25 9.83 -8.24
C GLY A 137 -6.62 11.21 -7.69
N ARG A 138 -6.35 11.46 -6.41
CA ARG A 138 -6.65 12.75 -5.73
C ARG A 138 -5.62 13.84 -6.02
N VAL A 139 -4.37 13.46 -6.28
CA VAL A 139 -3.28 14.43 -6.53
C VAL A 139 -3.25 14.89 -7.97
N PHE A 140 -3.52 14.00 -8.93
CA PHE A 140 -3.52 14.39 -10.34
C PHE A 140 -4.63 15.41 -10.62
N PRO A 141 -4.35 16.40 -11.47
CA PRO A 141 -5.39 17.31 -11.95
C PRO A 141 -6.53 16.56 -12.63
N GLU A 142 -7.71 17.17 -12.56
CA GLU A 142 -8.83 16.74 -13.38
C GLU A 142 -8.47 16.82 -14.87
N GLY A 143 -9.11 15.99 -15.70
CA GLY A 143 -8.87 15.95 -17.15
C GLY A 143 -7.73 15.02 -17.59
N MET A 144 -6.85 14.58 -16.70
CA MET A 144 -5.79 13.62 -17.03
C MET A 144 -6.35 12.22 -17.31
N ARG A 145 -6.61 11.92 -18.59
CA ARG A 145 -7.24 10.67 -19.05
C ARG A 145 -6.25 9.55 -19.31
N ILE A 146 -5.08 9.88 -19.83
CA ILE A 146 -4.05 8.90 -20.16
C ILE A 146 -3.15 8.74 -18.95
N LYS A 147 -3.07 7.52 -18.44
CA LYS A 147 -2.26 7.18 -17.26
C LYS A 147 -1.47 5.91 -17.51
N ASN A 148 -0.16 5.97 -17.29
CA ASN A 148 0.68 4.79 -17.25
C ASN A 148 1.22 4.65 -15.83
N THR A 149 0.94 3.51 -15.19
CA THR A 149 1.39 3.22 -13.83
C THR A 149 2.37 2.06 -13.84
N TYR A 150 3.50 2.25 -13.16
CA TYR A 150 4.58 1.28 -13.01
C TYR A 150 4.68 0.91 -11.53
N ILE A 151 4.44 -0.36 -11.22
CA ILE A 151 4.40 -0.87 -9.85
C ILE A 151 5.53 -1.88 -9.67
N ASP A 152 6.52 -1.51 -8.86
CA ASP A 152 7.56 -2.41 -8.33
C ASP A 152 7.99 -1.82 -6.96
N LYS A 153 9.24 -1.85 -6.52
CA LYS A 153 9.66 -1.27 -5.23
C LYS A 153 9.20 0.19 -5.05
N ALA A 154 9.12 0.97 -6.12
CA ALA A 154 8.40 2.24 -6.16
C ALA A 154 7.13 2.14 -7.02
N ILE A 155 6.15 2.99 -6.74
CA ILE A 155 4.93 3.12 -7.52
C ILE A 155 5.00 4.47 -8.23
N VAL A 156 5.10 4.48 -9.56
CA VAL A 156 5.18 5.71 -10.35
C VAL A 156 4.05 5.74 -11.35
N CYS A 157 3.31 6.85 -11.39
CA CYS A 157 2.30 7.10 -12.38
C CYS A 157 2.63 8.37 -13.16
N ILE A 158 2.52 8.31 -14.49
CA ILE A 158 2.52 9.47 -15.36
C ILE A 158 1.12 9.67 -15.91
N ALA A 159 0.66 10.92 -15.93
CA ALA A 159 -0.68 11.29 -16.35
C ALA A 159 -0.65 12.48 -17.33
N SER A 160 -1.44 12.41 -18.40
CA SER A 160 -1.61 13.48 -19.38
C SER A 160 -3.00 13.46 -20.01
N GLU A 161 -3.38 14.58 -20.65
CA GLU A 161 -4.59 14.68 -21.47
C GLU A 161 -4.41 14.13 -22.88
N ARG A 162 -3.16 14.07 -23.36
CA ARG A 162 -2.78 13.63 -24.70
C ARG A 162 -1.93 12.37 -24.66
N PRO A 163 -1.76 11.67 -25.79
CA PRO A 163 -0.81 10.57 -25.89
C PRO A 163 0.58 11.01 -25.38
N LEU A 164 1.18 10.14 -24.56
CA LEU A 164 2.50 10.35 -24.00
C LEU A 164 3.56 10.04 -25.07
N LYS A 165 4.57 10.91 -25.18
CA LYS A 165 5.76 10.69 -25.99
C LYS A 165 6.72 9.75 -25.25
N ASP A 166 7.57 9.04 -25.98
CA ASP A 166 8.55 8.12 -25.39
C ASP A 166 9.49 8.81 -24.38
N GLU A 167 9.90 10.05 -24.67
CA GLU A 167 10.74 10.87 -23.78
C GLU A 167 10.07 11.16 -22.42
N GLU A 168 8.74 11.32 -22.41
CA GLU A 168 7.95 11.61 -21.21
C GLU A 168 7.81 10.35 -20.35
N ILE A 169 7.60 9.21 -21.00
CA ILE A 169 7.61 7.89 -20.36
C ILE A 169 8.99 7.61 -19.76
N GLU A 170 10.07 7.92 -20.49
CA GLU A 170 11.43 7.75 -20.01
C GLU A 170 11.71 8.59 -18.74
N GLU A 171 11.17 9.81 -18.66
CA GLU A 171 11.26 10.63 -17.44
C GLU A 171 10.57 9.97 -16.24
N ALA A 172 9.39 9.37 -16.44
CA ALA A 172 8.72 8.61 -15.39
C ALA A 172 9.51 7.38 -14.94
N LEU A 173 10.14 6.67 -15.89
CA LEU A 173 10.99 5.51 -15.58
C LEU A 173 12.29 5.92 -14.87
N LYS A 174 12.87 7.07 -15.21
CA LYS A 174 14.02 7.66 -14.49
C LYS A 174 13.66 7.99 -13.05
N LEU A 175 12.47 8.54 -12.81
CA LEU A 175 11.99 8.77 -11.45
C LEU A 175 11.82 7.46 -10.68
N LYS A 176 11.26 6.42 -11.32
CA LYS A 176 11.15 5.08 -10.71
C LYS A 176 12.51 4.56 -10.28
N ASP A 177 13.48 4.50 -11.20
CA ASP A 177 14.84 4.02 -10.90
C ASP A 177 15.51 4.82 -9.77
N LYS A 178 15.36 6.16 -9.77
CA LYS A 178 15.85 7.03 -8.70
C LYS A 178 15.26 6.65 -7.34
N LEU A 179 13.93 6.51 -7.24
CA LEU A 179 13.25 6.18 -5.99
C LEU A 179 13.64 4.77 -5.50
N GLU A 180 13.78 3.82 -6.40
CA GLU A 180 14.15 2.44 -6.06
C GLU A 180 15.60 2.34 -5.54
N LYS A 181 16.51 3.14 -6.09
CA LYS A 181 17.90 3.25 -5.62
C LYS A 181 18.00 3.88 -4.23
N MET A 182 17.11 4.81 -3.88
CA MET A 182 17.06 5.38 -2.52
C MET A 182 16.75 4.31 -1.46
N ASN A 183 15.88 3.34 -1.77
CA ASN A 183 15.53 2.26 -0.86
C ASN A 183 16.72 1.35 -0.53
N THR A 184 17.67 1.19 -1.45
CA THR A 184 18.89 0.41 -1.26
C THR A 184 19.99 1.15 -0.48
N ALA A 185 19.91 2.49 -0.36
CA ALA A 185 20.98 3.30 0.23
C ALA A 185 20.91 3.44 1.76
N GLY A 186 19.98 2.75 2.45
CA GLY A 186 19.99 2.69 3.91
C GLY A 186 19.63 4.00 4.64
N TYR A 187 18.95 4.94 3.98
CA TYR A 187 18.37 6.10 4.66
C TYR A 187 17.06 5.68 5.37
N TYR A 188 17.21 5.15 6.59
CA TYR A 188 16.16 5.05 7.59
C TYR A 188 16.68 5.59 8.93
#